data_AF-A0A2S6T605-F1
#
_entry.id   AF-A0A2S6T605-F1
#
_cell.length_a   1.000
_cell.length_b   1.000
_cell.length_c   1.000
_cell.angle_alpha   90.00
_cell.angle_beta   90.00
_cell.angle_gamma   90.00
#
_symmetry.space_group_name_H-M   'P 1'
#
loop_
_entity.id
_entity.type
_entity.pdbx_description
1 polymer ?
#
loop_
_entity_poly.entity_id
_entity_poly.type
_entity_poly.pdbx_seq_one_letter_code
_entity_poly.pdbx_strand_id
1 'polypeptide(L)' 'PNAMYSIVGSYLPFAANEAERAAVGDERLSLEERYPSNVEYVRRVYEAADLLWRKGFLLEEDAARYVEVAKQKG' A
#
# COMPACT_ATOMS: atom_id res chain seq x y z
N PRO A 1 -12.04 -2.09 17.26
CA PRO A 1 -11.54 -3.46 17.45
C PRO A 1 -10.40 -3.48 18.48
N ASN A 2 -10.66 -4.11 19.63
CA ASN A 2 -9.72 -4.28 20.74
C ASN A 2 -8.57 -5.20 20.31
N ALA A 3 -7.41 -4.64 19.99
CA ALA A 3 -6.17 -5.39 20.00
C ALA A 3 -5.64 -5.43 21.44
N MET A 4 -5.82 -6.55 22.15
CA MET A 4 -5.26 -6.79 23.50
C MET A 4 -3.75 -7.12 23.45
N TYR A 5 -3.00 -6.53 22.53
CA TYR A 5 -1.55 -6.61 22.53
C TYR A 5 -0.97 -5.30 22.00
N SER A 6 -0.02 -4.73 22.75
CA SER A 6 0.81 -3.63 22.27
C SER A 6 1.48 -4.07 20.96
N ILE A 7 1.59 -3.17 19.98
CA ILE A 7 2.42 -3.42 18.80
C ILE A 7 3.87 -3.48 19.30
N VAL A 8 4.36 -4.69 19.60
CA VAL A 8 5.77 -4.92 19.96
C VAL A 8 6.53 -5.12 18.65
N GLY A 9 7.09 -4.04 18.11
CA GLY A 9 7.83 -4.03 16.86
C GLY A 9 8.28 -2.63 16.46
N SER A 10 8.98 -2.54 15.32
CA SER A 10 9.41 -1.27 14.74
C SER A 10 8.44 -0.81 13.66
N TYR A 11 8.13 0.50 13.64
CA TYR A 11 7.37 1.15 12.57
C TYR A 11 8.25 2.22 11.94
N LEU A 12 8.65 2.01 10.68
CA LEU A 12 9.45 2.96 9.91
C LEU A 12 8.64 3.42 8.70
N PRO A 13 7.91 4.55 8.79
CA PRO A 13 7.12 5.06 7.68
C PRO A 13 8.00 5.40 6.48
N PHE A 14 7.43 5.37 5.28
CA PHE A 14 8.04 6.01 4.12
C PHE A 14 7.90 7.52 4.26
N ALA A 15 8.89 8.27 3.75
CA ALA A 15 8.77 9.71 3.59
C ALA A 15 7.56 10.05 2.72
N ALA A 16 6.86 11.16 3.02
CA ALA A 16 5.69 11.54 2.23
C ALA A 16 6.09 12.01 0.82
N ASN A 17 7.21 12.74 0.73
CA ASN A 17 7.73 13.36 -0.49
C ASN A 17 9.26 13.21 -0.60
N GLU A 18 9.80 13.58 -1.76
CA GLU A 18 11.24 13.51 -2.06
C GLU A 18 12.10 14.36 -1.12
N ALA A 19 11.62 15.55 -0.72
CA ALA A 19 12.38 16.45 0.15
C ALA A 19 12.58 15.84 1.55
N GLU A 20 11.52 15.28 2.13
CA GLU A 20 11.60 14.55 3.41
C GLU A 20 12.52 13.34 3.32
N ARG A 21 12.43 12.56 2.23
CA ARG A 21 13.29 11.40 1.97
C ARG A 21 14.77 11.83 1.94
N ALA A 22 15.08 12.86 1.16
CA ALA A 22 16.44 13.36 0.98
C ALA A 22 17.03 13.93 2.28
N ALA A 23 16.21 14.61 3.09
CA ALA A 23 16.64 15.19 4.37
C ALA A 23 17.11 14.13 5.38
N VAL A 24 16.50 12.93 5.36
CA VAL A 24 16.86 11.83 6.26
C VAL A 24 17.75 10.77 5.60
N GLY A 25 18.05 10.91 4.30
CA GLY A 25 18.86 9.96 3.54
C GLY A 25 18.21 8.58 3.37
N ASP A 26 16.88 8.49 3.30
CA ASP A 26 16.19 7.22 3.07
C ASP A 26 16.37 6.79 1.60
N GLU A 27 16.98 5.63 1.37
CA GLU A 27 17.18 5.08 0.02
C GLU A 27 15.87 4.65 -0.66
N ARG A 28 14.81 4.44 0.13
CA ARG A 28 13.51 4.01 -0.38
C ARG A 28 12.78 5.21 -0.97
N LEU A 29 12.20 5.04 -2.16
CA LEU A 29 11.29 6.04 -2.75
C LEU A 29 10.21 6.47 -1.74
N SER A 30 9.92 7.77 -1.72
CA SER A 30 8.83 8.36 -0.96
C SER A 30 7.45 7.87 -1.46
N LEU A 31 6.39 8.15 -0.70
CA LEU A 31 5.03 7.81 -1.09
C LEU A 31 4.63 8.49 -2.40
N GLU A 32 4.91 9.79 -2.54
CA GLU A 32 4.65 10.55 -3.76
C GLU A 32 5.37 9.96 -4.98
N GLU A 33 6.64 9.57 -4.84
CA GLU A 33 7.41 8.97 -5.93
C GLU A 33 6.91 7.56 -6.30
N ARG A 34 6.39 6.80 -5.33
CA ARG A 34 5.82 5.47 -5.59
C ARG A 34 4.45 5.54 -6.26
N TYR A 35 3.61 6.46 -5.79
CA TYR A 35 2.22 6.63 -6.19
C TYR A 35 1.92 8.12 -6.37
N PRO A 36 2.15 8.68 -7.58
CA PRO A 36 1.92 10.10 -7.86
C PRO A 36 0.48 10.56 -7.66
N SER A 37 -0.47 9.62 -7.60
CA SER A 37 -1.86 9.89 -7.25
C SER A 37 -2.51 8.68 -6.61
N ASN A 38 -3.62 8.93 -5.90
CA ASN A 38 -4.50 7.88 -5.40
C ASN A 38 -4.97 6.93 -6.53
N VAL A 39 -5.28 7.47 -7.70
CA VAL A 39 -5.71 6.68 -8.86
C VAL A 39 -4.62 5.69 -9.29
N GLU A 40 -3.37 6.12 -9.30
CA GLU A 40 -2.24 5.24 -9.62
C GLU A 40 -2.04 4.16 -8.55
N TYR A 41 -2.20 4.51 -7.26
CA TYR A 41 -2.17 3.53 -6.18
C TYR A 41 -3.26 2.45 -6.36
N VAL A 42 -4.51 2.86 -6.57
CA VAL A 42 -5.64 1.95 -6.78
C VAL A 42 -5.43 1.08 -8.02
N ARG A 43 -4.90 1.65 -9.10
CA ARG A 43 -4.56 0.92 -10.34
C ARG A 43 -3.56 -0.19 -10.06
N ARG A 44 -2.48 0.08 -9.31
CA ARG A 44 -1.48 -0.94 -8.97
C ARG A 44 -2.03 -2.02 -8.04
N VAL A 45 -2.91 -1.66 -7.11
CA VAL A 45 -3.61 -2.64 -6.26
C VAL A 45 -4.47 -3.55 -7.12
N TYR A 46 -5.22 -3.00 -8.08
CA TYR A 46 -6.02 -3.79 -9.02
C TYR A 46 -5.16 -4.78 -9.82
N GLU A 47 -4.04 -4.32 -10.40
CA GLU A 47 -3.13 -5.20 -11.16
C GLU A 47 -2.57 -6.33 -10.32
N ALA A 48 -2.18 -6.04 -9.07
CA ALA A 48 -1.67 -7.06 -8.16
C ALA A 48 -2.77 -8.06 -7.76
N ALA A 49 -3.98 -7.59 -7.47
CA ALA A 49 -5.12 -8.43 -7.11
C ALA A 49 -5.55 -9.35 -8.27
N ASP A 50 -5.64 -8.81 -9.50
CA ASP A 50 -5.94 -9.58 -10.71
C ASP A 50 -4.87 -10.65 -10.97
N LEU A 51 -3.59 -10.31 -10.82
CA LEU A 51 -2.50 -11.26 -10.97
C LEU A 51 -2.60 -12.43 -9.96
N LEU A 52 -2.90 -12.13 -8.70
CA LEU A 52 -3.01 -13.14 -7.66
C LEU A 52 -4.26 -14.02 -7.84
N TRP A 53 -5.38 -13.44 -8.27
CA TRP A 53 -6.58 -14.19 -8.61
C TRP A 53 -6.31 -15.15 -9.79
N ARG A 54 -5.70 -14.67 -10.87
CA ARG A 54 -5.32 -15.51 -12.02
C ARG A 54 -4.37 -16.64 -11.66
N LYS A 55 -3.53 -16.45 -10.65
CA LYS A 55 -2.63 -17.49 -10.13
C LYS A 55 -3.30 -18.45 -9.15
N GLY A 56 -4.57 -18.24 -8.81
CA GLY A 56 -5.31 -19.04 -7.83
C GLY A 56 -4.91 -18.78 -6.38
N PHE A 57 -4.23 -17.66 -6.09
CA PHE A 57 -3.85 -17.26 -4.73
C PHE A 57 -4.91 -16.42 -4.03
N LEU A 58 -5.87 -15.87 -4.77
CA LEU A 58 -7.02 -15.14 -4.23
C LEU A 58 -8.32 -15.69 -4.83
N LEU A 59 -9.38 -15.66 -4.02
CA LEU A 59 -10.75 -15.76 -4.52
C LEU A 59 -11.12 -14.46 -5.26
N GLU A 60 -12.04 -14.55 -6.20
CA GLU A 60 -12.53 -13.39 -6.96
C GLU A 60 -13.07 -12.28 -6.04
N GLU A 61 -13.86 -12.68 -5.04
CA GLU A 61 -14.41 -11.77 -4.02
C GLU A 61 -13.35 -11.08 -3.15
N ASP A 62 -12.21 -11.74 -2.90
CA ASP A 62 -11.11 -11.16 -2.13
C ASP A 62 -10.34 -10.15 -2.98
N ALA A 63 -10.07 -10.49 -4.25
CA ALA A 63 -9.43 -9.58 -5.19
C ALA A 63 -10.27 -8.28 -5.35
N ALA A 64 -11.59 -8.42 -5.51
CA ALA A 64 -12.51 -7.28 -5.55
C ALA A 64 -12.47 -6.45 -4.25
N ARG A 65 -12.48 -7.12 -3.09
CA ARG A 65 -12.44 -6.44 -1.78
C ARG A 65 -11.17 -5.62 -1.57
N TYR A 66 -10.00 -6.12 -1.99
CA TYR A 66 -8.74 -5.36 -1.88
C TYR A 66 -8.78 -4.07 -2.69
N VAL A 67 -9.37 -4.10 -3.88
CA VAL A 67 -9.51 -2.93 -4.75
C VAL A 67 -10.47 -1.91 -4.12
N GLU A 68 -11.60 -2.35 -3.55
CA GLU A 68 -12.54 -1.45 -2.88
C GLU A 68 -11.94 -0.81 -1.62
N VAL A 69 -11.17 -1.54 -0.83
CA VAL A 69 -10.47 -0.98 0.33
C VAL A 69 -9.44 0.06 -0.11
N ALA A 70 -8.71 -0.18 -1.21
CA ALA A 70 -7.73 0.77 -1.72
C ALA A 70 -8.38 2.11 -2.15
N LYS A 71 -9.58 2.06 -2.73
CA LYS A 71 -10.34 3.27 -3.09
C LYS A 71 -10.78 4.09 -1.87
N GLN A 72 -10.99 3.45 -0.72
CA GLN A 72 -11.48 4.11 0.49
C GLN A 72 -10.36 4.69 1.38
N LYS A 73 -9.17 4.10 1.34
CA LYS A 73 -8.09 4.37 2.30
C LYS A 73 -6.82 4.98 1.72
N GLY A 74 -6.71 5.05 0.39
CA GLY A 74 -5.58 5.70 -0.27
C GLY A 74 -5.73 7.21 -0.35
#